data_AF-A0A1A9WB21-F1
#
_entry.id   AF-A0A1A9WB21-F1
#
_cell.length_a   1.000
_cell.length_b   1.000
_cell.length_c   1.000
_cell.angle_alpha   90.00
_cell.angle_beta   90.00
_cell.angle_gamma   90.00
#
_symmetry.space_group_name_H-M   'P 1'
#
loop_
_entity.id
_entity.type
_entity.pdbx_description
1 polymer ?
#
loop_
_entity_poly.entity_id
_entity_poly.type
_entity_poly.pdbx_seq_one_letter_code
_entity_poly.pdbx_strand_id
1 'polypeptide(L)'
;MSYSFSVPDSWGRLPFGLMWGHTISMGQFEECIAISRAFDNGYMLKGKYCLAKIPIKGFIEKIKKTSDLSRAISYQKKDPEYFELGICVPSSCSANKVDEVLKNVIRTMFNQDIKDNRMVDEQYCKIDEPIDLRPIDIFAITFISFIVFCMLGSSIYDYIKTKNGSRKHPLFLAFSVLTNAKKVFSVKKVDSPDVIYCLNGIRCFSIIWNGFNFICFDFHSDGNKITSPHDFH
;
A
#
# COMPACT_ATOMS: atom_id res chain seq x y z
N MET A 1 -27.98 15.55 12.39
CA MET A 1 -27.65 16.40 11.22
C MET A 1 -26.16 16.38 10.83
N SER A 2 -25.27 15.68 11.56
CA SER A 2 -23.80 15.91 11.44
C SER A 2 -23.06 15.03 10.43
N TYR A 3 -23.73 14.10 9.73
CA TYR A 3 -23.06 13.03 8.96
C TYR A 3 -22.86 13.37 7.47
N SER A 4 -23.53 14.41 6.96
CA SER A 4 -23.35 14.88 5.58
C SER A 4 -21.92 15.40 5.34
N PHE A 5 -21.15 15.67 6.39
CA PHE A 5 -19.78 16.15 6.32
C PHE A 5 -18.73 15.03 6.34
N SER A 6 -19.07 13.82 6.82
CA SER A 6 -18.10 12.72 6.97
C SER A 6 -17.60 12.18 5.64
N VAL A 7 -18.49 12.06 4.65
CA VAL A 7 -18.14 11.56 3.30
C VAL A 7 -17.14 12.48 2.59
N PRO A 8 -17.37 13.82 2.49
CA PRO A 8 -16.40 14.71 1.87
C PRO A 8 -15.11 14.90 2.70
N ASP A 9 -15.14 14.73 4.03
CA ASP A 9 -13.93 14.84 4.85
C ASP A 9 -12.97 13.65 4.65
N SER A 10 -13.49 12.47 4.35
CA SER A 10 -12.67 11.29 4.03
C SER A 10 -12.02 11.32 2.63
N TRP A 11 -12.29 12.34 1.80
CA TRP A 11 -11.67 12.46 0.48
C TRP A 11 -10.18 12.76 0.59
N GLY A 12 -9.41 12.20 -0.33
CA GLY A 12 -8.05 12.60 -0.58
C GLY A 12 -8.00 14.10 -0.88
N ARG A 13 -7.05 14.79 -0.25
CA ARG A 13 -6.74 16.19 -0.57
C ARG A 13 -5.81 16.23 -1.78
N LEU A 14 -5.71 17.38 -2.45
CA LEU A 14 -4.72 17.56 -3.50
C LEU A 14 -3.32 17.29 -2.93
N PRO A 15 -2.51 16.40 -3.54
CA PRO A 15 -1.20 16.05 -2.99
C PRO A 15 -0.27 17.26 -2.94
N PHE A 16 0.21 17.59 -1.74
CA PHE A 16 1.26 18.59 -1.57
C PHE A 16 2.56 18.02 -2.15
N GLY A 17 3.22 18.77 -3.02
CA GLY A 17 4.41 18.28 -3.73
C GLY A 17 4.12 17.63 -5.09
N LEU A 18 2.98 17.90 -5.71
CA LEU A 18 2.72 17.54 -7.11
C LEU A 18 3.86 18.00 -8.04
N MET A 19 4.35 19.21 -7.83
CA MET A 19 5.51 19.76 -8.55
C MET A 19 6.84 19.10 -8.16
N TRP A 20 6.90 18.28 -7.12
CA TRP A 20 8.09 17.50 -6.71
C TRP A 20 7.97 16.02 -7.07
N GLY A 21 6.91 15.61 -7.80
CA GLY A 21 6.69 14.24 -8.24
C GLY A 21 5.70 13.43 -7.40
N HIS A 22 5.09 14.05 -6.37
CA HIS A 22 4.07 13.37 -5.56
C HIS A 22 2.70 13.44 -6.25
N THR A 23 2.33 12.36 -6.95
CA THR A 23 1.12 12.28 -7.78
C THR A 23 -0.01 11.47 -7.17
N ILE A 24 0.10 11.03 -5.91
CA ILE A 24 -0.89 10.15 -5.28
C ILE A 24 -1.39 10.71 -3.96
N SER A 25 -2.69 10.69 -3.75
CA SER A 25 -3.33 11.05 -2.49
C SER A 25 -4.43 10.05 -2.19
N MET A 26 -4.19 9.15 -1.23
CA MET A 26 -5.12 8.06 -0.92
C MET A 26 -6.28 8.50 0.00
N GLY A 27 -6.20 9.66 0.67
CA GLY A 27 -7.22 10.05 1.65
C GLY A 27 -7.36 9.03 2.80
N GLN A 28 -8.50 9.05 3.49
CA GLN A 28 -8.74 8.16 4.63
C GLN A 28 -9.63 6.97 4.23
N PHE A 29 -8.99 5.88 3.84
CA PHE A 29 -9.64 4.66 3.36
C PHE A 29 -10.56 4.03 4.40
N GLU A 30 -10.02 3.74 5.60
CA GLU A 30 -10.74 2.99 6.64
C GLU A 30 -11.97 3.72 7.14
N GLU A 31 -11.88 5.03 7.33
CA GLU A 31 -13.01 5.85 7.76
C GLU A 31 -14.12 5.83 6.70
N CYS A 32 -13.77 5.92 5.41
CA CYS A 32 -14.74 5.90 4.33
C CYS A 32 -15.53 4.59 4.28
N ILE A 33 -14.87 3.44 4.30
CA ILE A 33 -15.55 2.14 4.19
C ILE A 33 -16.33 1.79 5.46
N ALA A 34 -15.90 2.28 6.63
CA ALA A 34 -16.58 2.06 7.90
C ALA A 34 -17.92 2.82 8.03
N ILE A 35 -18.21 3.76 7.12
CA ILE A 35 -19.50 4.47 7.10
C ILE A 35 -20.61 3.47 6.80
N SER A 36 -21.41 3.13 7.82
CA SER A 36 -22.62 2.34 7.67
C SER A 36 -23.79 2.98 8.44
N ARG A 37 -24.91 3.22 7.76
CA ARG A 37 -26.12 3.80 8.36
C ARG A 37 -27.36 3.12 7.83
N ALA A 38 -28.18 2.57 8.72
CA ALA A 38 -29.54 2.20 8.40
C ALA A 38 -30.43 3.45 8.42
N PHE A 39 -31.26 3.62 7.41
CA PHE A 39 -32.30 4.62 7.39
C PHE A 39 -33.67 3.98 7.65
N ASP A 40 -34.62 4.80 8.11
CA ASP A 40 -35.96 4.34 8.53
C ASP A 40 -36.74 3.59 7.44
N ASN A 41 -36.43 3.79 6.15
CA ASN A 41 -37.08 3.04 5.05
C ASN A 41 -36.38 1.69 4.74
N GLY A 42 -35.55 1.16 5.65
CA GLY A 42 -34.87 -0.14 5.50
C GLY A 42 -33.65 -0.14 4.58
N TYR A 43 -33.25 1.01 4.04
CA TYR A 43 -32.05 1.13 3.22
C TYR A 43 -30.81 1.37 4.09
N MET A 44 -29.77 0.55 3.89
CA MET A 44 -28.49 0.69 4.57
C MET A 44 -27.50 1.39 3.63
N LEU A 45 -27.14 2.63 3.95
CA LEU A 45 -26.10 3.37 3.25
C LEU A 45 -24.74 2.87 3.75
N LYS A 46 -23.93 2.38 2.82
CA LYS A 46 -22.53 2.03 3.06
C LYS A 46 -21.63 3.00 2.32
N GLY A 47 -20.46 3.29 2.88
CA GLY A 47 -19.41 4.00 2.17
C GLY A 47 -18.72 3.09 1.16
N LYS A 48 -18.29 3.68 0.05
CA LYS A 48 -17.55 3.06 -1.04
C LYS A 48 -16.36 3.96 -1.36
N TYR A 49 -15.18 3.42 -1.17
CA TYR A 49 -13.94 4.11 -1.50
C TYR A 49 -13.57 3.81 -2.95
N CYS A 50 -13.21 4.82 -3.74
CA CYS A 50 -12.77 4.66 -5.13
C CYS A 50 -11.45 5.41 -5.37
N LEU A 51 -10.51 4.80 -6.07
CA LEU A 51 -9.28 5.47 -6.52
C LEU A 51 -9.48 6.04 -7.94
N ALA A 52 -9.48 7.37 -8.06
CA ALA A 52 -9.69 8.09 -9.30
C ALA A 52 -8.36 8.53 -9.93
N LYS A 53 -8.21 8.34 -11.25
CA LYS A 53 -7.06 8.78 -12.06
C LYS A 53 -7.41 10.05 -12.82
N ILE A 54 -6.85 11.17 -12.38
CA ILE A 54 -7.18 12.51 -12.86
C ILE A 54 -6.10 13.01 -13.83
N PRO A 55 -6.41 13.27 -15.11
CA PRO A 55 -5.44 13.79 -16.07
C PRO A 55 -5.16 15.27 -15.82
N ILE A 56 -3.88 15.64 -15.73
CA ILE A 56 -3.39 17.00 -15.44
C ILE A 56 -2.56 17.63 -16.56
N LYS A 57 -2.45 16.96 -17.72
CA LYS A 57 -1.75 17.46 -18.92
C LYS A 57 -2.03 18.93 -19.23
N GLY A 58 -3.32 19.29 -19.33
CA GLY A 58 -3.74 20.65 -19.70
C GLY A 58 -3.42 21.74 -18.66
N PHE A 59 -3.25 21.38 -17.38
CA PHE A 59 -2.88 22.32 -16.32
C PHE A 59 -1.37 22.61 -16.32
N ILE A 60 -0.54 21.57 -16.44
CA ILE A 60 0.92 21.73 -16.45
C ILE A 60 1.39 22.48 -17.72
N GLU A 61 0.77 22.20 -18.88
CA GLU A 61 1.07 22.93 -20.13
C GLU A 61 0.80 24.44 -20.02
N LYS A 62 -0.26 24.85 -19.31
CA LYS A 62 -0.55 26.27 -19.05
C LYS A 62 0.51 26.91 -18.15
N ILE A 63 0.98 26.21 -17.12
CA ILE A 63 2.01 26.72 -16.20
C ILE A 63 3.37 26.87 -16.92
N LYS A 64 3.75 25.90 -17.75
CA LYS A 64 5.01 25.96 -18.52
C LYS A 64 5.11 27.19 -19.42
N LYS A 65 3.98 27.70 -19.95
CA LYS A 65 3.97 28.93 -20.76
C LYS A 65 4.22 30.21 -19.95
N THR A 66 4.06 30.17 -18.63
CA THR A 66 4.21 31.34 -17.74
C THR A 66 5.59 31.42 -17.09
N SER A 67 6.35 30.32 -17.02
CA SER A 67 7.67 30.30 -16.37
C SER A 67 8.83 30.17 -17.36
N ASP A 68 9.32 31.30 -17.88
CA ASP A 68 10.69 31.43 -18.43
C ASP A 68 11.78 31.31 -17.33
N LEU A 69 11.40 30.98 -16.10
CA LEU A 69 12.25 30.98 -14.92
C LEU A 69 12.50 29.56 -14.38
N SER A 70 13.15 28.69 -15.15
CA SER A 70 13.77 27.43 -14.64
C SER A 70 14.69 26.77 -15.68
N ARG A 71 15.77 27.45 -16.10
CA ARG A 71 16.84 26.83 -16.91
C ARG A 71 18.00 26.24 -16.10
N ALA A 72 17.94 26.25 -14.76
CA ALA A 72 19.10 25.88 -13.93
C ALA A 72 19.08 24.48 -13.31
N ILE A 73 18.05 23.63 -13.55
CA ILE A 73 18.07 22.24 -13.07
C ILE A 73 17.55 21.32 -14.18
N SER A 74 18.48 20.94 -15.07
CA SER A 74 18.29 19.94 -16.11
C SER A 74 18.34 18.52 -15.51
N TYR A 75 17.30 18.15 -14.77
CA TYR A 75 16.90 16.74 -14.65
C TYR A 75 15.60 16.59 -15.43
N GLN A 76 15.49 15.51 -16.21
CA GLN A 76 14.42 15.20 -17.16
C GLN A 76 13.09 14.97 -16.41
N LYS A 77 12.51 16.06 -15.90
CA LYS A 77 11.27 16.04 -15.14
C LYS A 77 10.13 15.88 -16.13
N LYS A 78 9.76 14.63 -16.38
CA LYS A 78 8.55 14.31 -17.14
C LYS A 78 7.38 14.85 -16.34
N ASP A 79 6.62 15.76 -16.95
CA ASP A 79 5.45 16.33 -16.29
C ASP A 79 4.48 15.19 -15.93
N PRO A 80 3.98 15.15 -14.70
CA PRO A 80 3.04 14.11 -14.31
C PRO A 80 1.78 14.24 -15.18
N GLU A 81 1.44 13.14 -15.87
CA GLU A 81 0.33 13.10 -16.83
C GLU A 81 -1.01 12.91 -16.11
N TYR A 82 -0.96 12.16 -15.01
CA TYR A 82 -2.10 11.80 -14.18
C TYR A 82 -1.71 11.95 -12.71
N PHE A 83 -2.70 12.25 -11.86
CA PHE A 83 -2.59 12.05 -10.42
C PHE A 83 -3.71 11.14 -9.93
N GLU A 84 -3.44 10.39 -8.88
CA GLU A 84 -4.36 9.43 -8.27
C GLU A 84 -4.96 10.04 -6.99
N LEU A 85 -6.28 10.00 -6.87
CA LEU A 85 -7.04 10.58 -5.76
C LEU A 85 -8.03 9.57 -5.19
N GLY A 86 -7.96 9.31 -3.90
CA GLY A 86 -8.96 8.54 -3.16
C GLY A 86 -10.22 9.37 -2.93
N ILE A 87 -11.38 8.89 -3.35
CA ILE A 87 -12.68 9.56 -3.19
C ILE A 87 -13.62 8.63 -2.46
N CYS A 88 -14.35 9.17 -1.48
CA CYS A 88 -15.38 8.46 -0.75
C CYS A 88 -16.77 8.76 -1.32
N VAL A 89 -17.51 7.76 -1.77
CA VAL A 89 -18.86 7.91 -2.31
C VAL A 89 -19.81 6.93 -1.61
N PRO A 90 -21.13 7.18 -1.58
CA PRO A 90 -22.07 6.19 -1.08
C PRO A 90 -22.11 4.97 -2.02
N SER A 91 -22.36 3.79 -1.47
CA SER A 91 -22.46 2.51 -2.20
C SER A 91 -23.55 2.51 -3.27
N SER A 92 -24.58 3.34 -3.12
CA SER A 92 -25.62 3.55 -4.14
C SER A 92 -25.11 4.24 -5.42
N CYS A 93 -23.90 4.81 -5.39
CA CYS A 93 -23.28 5.44 -6.55
C CYS A 93 -22.42 4.44 -7.34
N SER A 94 -22.68 4.33 -8.64
CA SER A 94 -21.84 3.59 -9.58
C SER A 94 -20.64 4.45 -10.01
N ALA A 95 -19.49 3.84 -10.33
CA ALA A 95 -18.30 4.57 -10.79
C ALA A 95 -18.58 5.52 -11.96
N ASN A 96 -19.49 5.16 -12.88
CA ASN A 96 -19.84 6.02 -14.02
C ASN A 96 -20.41 7.39 -13.58
N LYS A 97 -21.26 7.40 -12.56
CA LYS A 97 -21.82 8.65 -12.01
C LYS A 97 -20.75 9.47 -11.29
N VAL A 98 -19.84 8.79 -10.59
CA VAL A 98 -18.71 9.46 -9.92
C VAL A 98 -17.79 10.11 -10.96
N ASP A 99 -17.52 9.41 -12.06
CA ASP A 99 -16.73 9.89 -13.18
C ASP A 99 -17.35 11.15 -13.82
N GLU A 100 -18.66 11.16 -14.06
CA GLU A 100 -19.39 12.34 -14.57
C GLU A 100 -19.33 13.55 -13.61
N VAL A 101 -19.57 13.31 -12.32
CA VAL A 101 -19.48 14.37 -11.29
C VAL A 101 -18.07 14.94 -11.24
N LEU A 102 -17.05 14.07 -11.27
CA LEU A 102 -15.66 14.49 -11.22
C LEU A 102 -15.25 15.30 -12.45
N LYS A 103 -15.69 14.90 -13.64
CA LYS A 103 -15.51 15.66 -14.89
C LYS A 103 -16.15 17.05 -14.80
N ASN A 104 -17.35 17.15 -14.25
CA ASN A 104 -18.02 18.45 -14.05
C ASN A 104 -17.26 19.34 -13.06
N VAL A 105 -16.79 18.80 -11.93
CA VAL A 105 -16.01 19.56 -10.95
C VAL A 105 -14.72 20.09 -11.57
N ILE A 106 -14.01 19.26 -12.34
CA ILE A 106 -12.76 19.68 -13.00
C ILE A 106 -13.03 20.75 -14.05
N ARG A 107 -14.11 20.61 -14.81
CA ARG A 107 -14.52 21.63 -15.78
C ARG A 107 -14.78 22.97 -15.10
N THR A 108 -15.47 22.98 -13.96
CA THR A 108 -15.76 24.23 -13.23
C THR A 108 -14.52 24.83 -12.56
N MET A 109 -13.65 24.01 -11.96
CA MET A 109 -12.51 24.47 -11.16
C MET A 109 -11.28 24.82 -12.02
N PHE A 110 -11.03 24.07 -13.10
CA PHE A 110 -9.83 24.18 -13.92
C PHE A 110 -10.12 24.65 -15.36
N ASN A 111 -11.39 24.88 -15.71
CA ASN A 111 -11.84 25.29 -17.04
C ASN A 111 -11.24 24.40 -18.15
N GLN A 112 -11.26 23.10 -17.91
CA GLN A 112 -10.70 22.07 -18.80
C GLN A 112 -11.74 20.98 -19.03
N ASP A 113 -12.03 20.71 -20.31
CA ASP A 113 -12.94 19.63 -20.71
C ASP A 113 -12.16 18.32 -20.88
N ILE A 114 -12.36 17.37 -19.97
CA ILE A 114 -11.83 16.00 -20.08
C ILE A 114 -12.87 15.16 -20.83
N LYS A 115 -12.70 15.04 -22.15
CA LYS A 115 -13.71 14.42 -23.02
C LYS A 115 -13.66 12.90 -23.11
N ASP A 116 -12.53 12.24 -22.79
CA ASP A 116 -12.37 10.84 -23.24
C ASP A 116 -11.64 9.87 -22.29
N ASN A 117 -11.14 10.33 -21.14
CA ASN A 117 -10.48 9.41 -20.20
C ASN A 117 -11.44 9.01 -19.08
N ARG A 118 -11.61 7.69 -18.86
CA ARG A 118 -12.32 7.16 -17.70
C ARG A 118 -11.43 7.34 -16.47
N MET A 119 -11.87 8.19 -15.56
CA MET A 119 -11.13 8.58 -14.36
C MET A 119 -11.40 7.62 -13.20
N VAL A 120 -12.61 7.09 -13.11
CA VAL A 120 -13.00 6.14 -12.06
C VAL A 120 -13.40 4.81 -12.67
N ASP A 121 -12.87 3.73 -12.10
CA ASP A 121 -13.19 2.36 -12.50
C ASP A 121 -13.75 1.59 -11.31
N GLU A 122 -14.73 0.72 -11.56
CA GLU A 122 -15.37 -0.10 -10.55
C GLU A 122 -14.37 -1.07 -9.90
N GLN A 123 -13.35 -1.53 -10.63
CA GLN A 123 -12.29 -2.41 -10.10
C GLN A 123 -11.42 -1.73 -9.02
N TYR A 124 -11.33 -0.40 -9.06
CA TYR A 124 -10.59 0.40 -8.08
C TYR A 124 -11.52 0.97 -7.00
N CYS A 125 -12.77 0.52 -6.95
CA CYS A 125 -13.70 0.83 -5.89
C CYS A 125 -13.87 -0.35 -4.93
N LYS A 126 -13.80 -0.07 -3.63
CA LYS A 126 -13.98 -1.05 -2.55
C LYS A 126 -15.05 -0.59 -1.57
N ILE A 127 -15.82 -1.56 -1.08
CA ILE A 127 -16.80 -1.40 -0.01
C ILE A 127 -16.38 -2.29 1.16
N ASP A 128 -16.92 -2.00 2.35
CA ASP A 128 -16.79 -2.90 3.50
C ASP A 128 -17.65 -4.15 3.25
N GLU A 129 -16.99 -5.16 2.69
CA GLU A 129 -17.51 -6.52 2.54
C GLU A 129 -17.10 -7.36 3.74
N PRO A 130 -17.99 -8.23 4.24
CA PRO A 130 -17.62 -9.15 5.32
C PRO A 130 -16.42 -9.98 4.89
N ILE A 131 -15.50 -10.21 5.83
CA ILE A 131 -14.25 -10.94 5.58
C ILE A 131 -14.59 -12.37 5.15
N ASP A 132 -14.53 -12.64 3.85
CA ASP A 132 -14.58 -14.00 3.32
C ASP A 132 -13.18 -14.60 3.42
N LEU A 133 -12.97 -15.38 4.47
CA LEU A 133 -11.75 -16.14 4.67
C LEU A 133 -11.64 -17.18 3.57
N ARG A 134 -10.72 -16.97 2.62
CA ARG A 134 -10.48 -17.95 1.56
C ARG A 134 -9.86 -19.21 2.19
N PRO A 135 -10.03 -20.39 1.59
CA PRO A 135 -9.44 -21.62 2.10
C PRO A 135 -7.92 -21.53 2.32
N ILE A 136 -7.23 -20.74 1.49
CA ILE A 136 -5.79 -20.49 1.62
C ILE A 136 -5.45 -19.68 2.89
N ASP A 137 -6.28 -18.71 3.25
CA ASP A 137 -6.09 -17.87 4.42
C ASP A 137 -6.29 -18.71 5.71
N ILE A 138 -7.31 -19.57 5.72
CA ILE A 138 -7.58 -20.52 6.82
C ILE A 138 -6.42 -21.50 7.00
N PHE A 139 -5.90 -22.06 5.90
CA PHE A 139 -4.76 -22.97 5.93
C PHE A 139 -3.52 -22.27 6.49
N ALA A 140 -3.22 -21.06 6.03
CA ALA A 140 -2.09 -20.27 6.50
C ALA A 140 -2.18 -19.97 8.01
N ILE A 141 -3.35 -19.52 8.49
CA ILE A 141 -3.59 -19.25 9.92
C ILE A 141 -3.35 -20.51 10.76
N THR A 142 -3.91 -21.64 10.33
CA THR A 142 -3.77 -22.92 11.04
C THR A 142 -2.32 -23.39 11.09
N PHE A 143 -1.61 -23.30 9.96
CA PHE A 143 -0.21 -23.69 9.86
C PHE A 143 0.71 -22.83 10.73
N ILE A 144 0.51 -21.49 10.71
CA ILE A 144 1.28 -20.56 11.55
C ILE A 144 1.01 -20.84 13.03
N SER A 145 -0.27 -21.02 13.41
CA SER A 145 -0.65 -21.35 14.78
C SER A 145 0.00 -22.65 15.26
N PHE A 146 0.09 -23.67 14.40
CA PHE A 146 0.75 -24.94 14.72
C PHE A 146 2.26 -24.76 14.96
N ILE A 147 2.94 -23.96 14.14
CA ILE A 147 4.36 -23.64 14.34
C ILE A 147 4.58 -22.93 15.67
N VAL A 148 3.76 -21.92 15.99
CA VAL A 148 3.84 -21.19 17.27
C VAL A 148 3.63 -22.13 18.45
N PHE A 149 2.65 -23.04 18.36
CA PHE A 149 2.40 -24.04 19.40
C PHE A 149 3.61 -24.97 19.60
N CYS A 150 4.20 -25.48 18.52
CA CYS A 150 5.42 -26.30 18.56
C CYS A 150 6.60 -25.52 19.18
N MET A 151 6.77 -24.25 18.85
CA MET A 151 7.81 -23.38 19.44
C MET A 151 7.61 -23.17 20.94
N LEU A 152 6.38 -22.94 21.39
CA LEU A 152 6.05 -22.77 22.81
C LEU A 152 6.28 -24.07 23.58
N GLY A 153 5.78 -25.21 23.08
CA GLY A 153 5.97 -26.52 23.71
C GLY A 153 7.44 -26.91 23.81
N SER A 154 8.20 -26.68 22.74
CA SER A 154 9.65 -26.88 22.71
C SER A 154 10.40 -25.96 23.68
N SER A 155 9.99 -24.69 23.81
CA SER A 155 10.60 -23.74 24.75
C SER A 155 10.30 -24.10 26.21
N ILE A 156 9.09 -24.55 26.53
CA ILE A 156 8.72 -25.03 27.88
C ILE A 156 9.52 -26.30 28.21
N TYR A 157 9.62 -27.24 27.28
CA TYR A 157 10.42 -28.45 27.45
C TYR A 157 11.90 -28.12 27.73
N ASP A 158 12.48 -27.22 26.95
CA ASP A 158 13.86 -26.77 27.10
C ASP A 158 14.08 -26.06 28.45
N TYR A 159 13.12 -25.23 28.89
CA TYR A 159 13.15 -24.58 30.21
C TYR A 159 13.15 -25.60 31.36
N ILE A 160 12.22 -26.56 31.36
CA ILE A 160 12.10 -27.59 32.41
C ILE A 160 13.34 -28.49 32.44
N LYS A 161 13.81 -28.96 31.28
CA LYS A 161 14.98 -29.85 31.22
C LYS A 161 16.28 -29.14 31.62
N THR A 162 16.41 -27.84 31.33
CA THR A 162 17.55 -27.03 31.80
C THR A 162 17.55 -26.89 33.31
N LYS A 163 16.38 -26.66 33.93
CA LYS A 163 16.25 -26.56 35.39
C LYS A 163 16.56 -27.88 36.10
N ASN A 164 16.18 -29.02 35.50
CA ASN A 164 16.37 -30.35 36.08
C ASN A 164 17.71 -31.02 35.72
N GLY A 165 18.65 -30.31 35.08
CA GLY A 165 19.99 -30.84 34.76
C GLY A 165 20.00 -32.08 33.86
N SER A 166 18.90 -32.36 33.15
CA SER A 166 18.68 -33.62 32.44
C SER A 166 19.13 -33.57 30.98
N ARG A 167 19.50 -34.74 30.41
CA ARG A 167 19.87 -34.86 28.99
C ARG A 167 18.69 -34.43 28.11
N LYS A 168 18.96 -33.51 27.17
CA LYS A 168 17.95 -32.94 26.27
C LYS A 168 17.89 -33.74 24.97
N HIS A 169 16.70 -33.91 24.41
CA HIS A 169 16.52 -34.64 23.14
C HIS A 169 16.62 -33.68 21.95
N PRO A 170 17.37 -34.01 20.89
CA PRO A 170 17.71 -33.07 19.81
C PRO A 170 16.50 -32.52 19.03
N LEU A 171 15.46 -33.34 18.83
CA LEU A 171 14.25 -32.93 18.10
C LEU A 171 13.49 -31.78 18.79
N PHE A 172 13.41 -31.80 20.13
CA PHE A 172 12.74 -30.75 20.91
C PHE A 172 13.63 -29.55 21.20
N LEU A 173 14.89 -29.57 20.79
CA LEU A 173 15.79 -28.42 20.80
C LEU A 173 15.76 -27.67 19.46
N ALA A 174 15.48 -28.37 18.37
CA ALA A 174 15.45 -27.82 17.01
C ALA A 174 14.38 -26.73 16.83
N PHE A 175 13.29 -26.76 17.61
CA PHE A 175 12.22 -25.75 17.60
C PHE A 175 12.24 -24.82 18.82
N SER A 176 13.22 -24.96 19.72
CA SER A 176 13.23 -24.20 20.98
C SER A 176 13.74 -22.79 20.72
N VAL A 177 12.89 -21.80 20.96
CA VAL A 177 13.27 -20.39 20.81
C VAL A 177 14.39 -20.04 21.78
N LEU A 178 14.42 -20.60 23.00
CA LEU A 178 15.44 -20.26 24.01
C LEU A 178 16.86 -20.65 23.57
N THR A 179 17.03 -21.81 22.95
CA THR A 179 18.34 -22.27 22.47
C THR A 179 18.65 -21.71 21.08
N ASN A 180 17.68 -21.66 20.18
CA ASN A 180 17.88 -21.15 18.82
C ASN A 180 18.05 -19.63 18.78
N ALA A 181 17.30 -18.86 19.56
CA ALA A 181 17.47 -17.42 19.64
C ALA A 181 18.84 -17.07 20.24
N LYS A 182 19.29 -17.78 21.29
CA LYS A 182 20.65 -17.57 21.82
C LYS A 182 21.73 -17.87 20.78
N LYS A 183 21.58 -18.90 19.95
CA LYS A 183 22.51 -19.17 18.83
C LYS A 183 22.46 -18.09 17.74
N VAL A 184 21.26 -17.63 17.38
CA VAL A 184 21.04 -16.60 16.35
C VAL A 184 21.53 -15.22 16.80
N PHE A 185 21.34 -14.86 18.08
CA PHE A 185 21.75 -13.56 18.64
C PHE A 185 23.14 -13.58 19.29
N SER A 186 23.77 -14.76 19.43
CA SER A 186 25.15 -14.87 19.89
C SER A 186 26.11 -14.54 18.76
N VAL A 187 26.41 -13.25 18.59
CA VAL A 187 27.50 -12.79 17.74
C VAL A 187 28.82 -13.06 18.45
N LYS A 188 29.38 -14.27 18.29
CA LYS A 188 30.76 -14.53 18.69
C LYS A 188 31.68 -13.85 17.68
N LYS A 189 32.39 -12.80 18.10
CA LYS A 189 33.54 -12.24 17.38
C LYS A 189 34.71 -13.22 17.52
N VAL A 190 34.80 -14.24 16.69
CA VAL A 190 36.06 -14.99 16.52
C VAL A 190 36.12 -15.54 15.11
N ASP A 191 37.25 -15.31 14.46
CA ASP A 191 37.63 -15.80 13.14
C ASP A 191 37.38 -17.32 12.98
N SER A 192 36.76 -17.71 11.85
CA SER A 192 36.51 -19.07 11.30
C SER A 192 35.07 -19.65 11.43
N PRO A 193 34.70 -20.67 10.62
CA PRO A 193 33.86 -20.63 9.41
C PRO A 193 32.35 -20.90 9.65
N ASP A 194 31.84 -20.77 10.88
CA ASP A 194 30.41 -20.98 11.20
C ASP A 194 29.60 -19.69 11.06
N VAL A 195 29.63 -19.09 9.87
CA VAL A 195 28.76 -17.97 9.52
C VAL A 195 27.33 -18.49 9.35
N ILE A 196 26.41 -18.02 10.18
CA ILE A 196 24.98 -18.31 10.05
C ILE A 196 24.46 -17.60 8.78
N TYR A 197 24.53 -18.27 7.63
CA TYR A 197 24.14 -17.73 6.32
C TYR A 197 22.72 -17.17 6.28
N CYS A 198 21.82 -17.68 7.13
CA CYS A 198 20.43 -17.20 7.25
C CYS A 198 20.33 -15.74 7.74
N LEU A 199 21.28 -15.28 8.56
CA LEU A 199 21.29 -13.89 9.06
C LEU A 199 21.67 -12.90 7.96
N ASN A 200 22.52 -13.32 7.01
CA ASN A 200 22.77 -12.57 5.78
C ASN A 200 21.53 -12.55 4.88
N GLY A 201 20.72 -13.61 4.91
CA GLY A 201 19.39 -13.64 4.29
C GLY A 201 18.48 -12.54 4.83
N ILE A 202 18.40 -12.35 6.16
CA ILE A 202 17.58 -11.27 6.74
C ILE A 202 18.08 -9.88 6.33
N ARG A 203 19.40 -9.68 6.23
CA ARG A 203 19.97 -8.42 5.71
C ARG A 203 19.62 -8.23 4.24
N CYS A 204 19.68 -9.29 3.44
CA CYS A 204 19.29 -9.27 2.04
C CYS A 204 17.80 -8.93 1.91
N PHE A 205 16.92 -9.55 2.69
CA PHE A 205 15.49 -9.22 2.72
C PHE A 205 15.24 -7.78 3.19
N SER A 206 15.97 -7.27 4.18
CA SER A 206 15.87 -5.87 4.58
C SER A 206 16.36 -4.92 3.48
N ILE A 207 17.44 -5.27 2.77
CA ILE A 207 17.94 -4.48 1.64
C ILE A 207 16.99 -4.55 0.45
N ILE A 208 16.39 -5.71 0.18
CA ILE A 208 15.36 -5.89 -0.86
C ILE A 208 14.09 -5.14 -0.47
N TRP A 209 13.66 -5.16 0.79
CA TRP A 209 12.48 -4.43 1.25
C TRP A 209 12.69 -2.92 1.19
N ASN A 210 13.80 -2.42 1.71
CA ASN A 210 14.15 -1.01 1.63
C ASN A 210 14.39 -0.58 0.18
N GLY A 211 15.05 -1.44 -0.60
CA GLY A 211 15.28 -1.28 -2.03
C GLY A 211 13.98 -1.34 -2.82
N PHE A 212 13.01 -2.17 -2.47
CA PHE A 212 11.70 -2.23 -3.10
C PHE A 212 10.85 -1.01 -2.71
N ASN A 213 10.96 -0.49 -1.50
CA ASN A 213 10.33 0.78 -1.15
C ASN A 213 10.94 1.93 -1.94
N PHE A 214 12.28 1.96 -2.07
CA PHE A 214 12.99 2.95 -2.86
C PHE A 214 12.71 2.80 -4.36
N ILE A 215 12.71 1.56 -4.89
CA ILE A 215 12.36 1.24 -6.26
C ILE A 215 10.89 1.48 -6.49
N CYS A 216 9.95 1.20 -5.61
CA CYS A 216 8.55 1.58 -5.83
C CYS A 216 8.38 3.10 -5.84
N PHE A 217 9.14 3.81 -5.02
CA PHE A 217 9.22 5.27 -5.09
C PHE A 217 9.81 5.74 -6.44
N ASP A 218 10.86 5.07 -6.94
CA ASP A 218 11.54 5.38 -8.21
C ASP A 218 10.86 4.80 -9.46
N PHE A 219 10.12 3.70 -9.39
CA PHE A 219 9.40 3.02 -10.48
C PHE A 219 8.00 3.61 -10.60
N HIS A 220 7.48 4.26 -9.56
CA HIS A 220 6.42 5.25 -9.75
C HIS A 220 6.95 6.51 -10.46
N SER A 221 8.25 6.82 -10.30
CA SER A 221 8.94 7.88 -11.07
C SER A 221 9.29 7.45 -12.51
N ASP A 222 9.66 6.17 -12.73
CA ASP A 222 10.18 5.61 -14.00
C ASP A 222 9.20 4.71 -14.76
N GLY A 223 8.11 4.22 -14.16
CA GLY A 223 7.00 3.53 -14.85
C GLY A 223 6.30 4.43 -15.88
N ASN A 224 6.58 5.73 -15.80
CA ASN A 224 6.26 6.72 -16.81
C ASN A 224 7.25 6.72 -18.01
N LYS A 225 8.24 5.81 -18.09
CA LYS A 225 9.23 5.73 -19.17
C LYS A 225 9.09 4.52 -20.12
N ILE A 226 8.27 3.50 -19.82
CA ILE A 226 8.37 2.20 -20.54
C ILE A 226 7.40 2.03 -21.73
N THR A 227 6.53 3.00 -22.03
CA THR A 227 5.72 2.96 -23.28
C THR A 227 6.21 3.98 -24.31
N SER A 228 7.35 3.70 -24.95
CA SER A 228 7.64 4.25 -26.28
C SER A 228 8.62 3.32 -27.00
N PRO A 229 8.15 2.49 -27.95
CA PRO A 229 9.01 1.63 -28.75
C PRO A 229 9.47 2.41 -29.98
N HIS A 230 10.70 2.89 -30.05
CA HIS A 230 11.34 3.23 -31.34
C HIS A 230 12.84 3.40 -31.12
N ASP A 231 13.60 2.35 -31.40
CA ASP A 231 15.00 2.43 -31.86
C ASP A 231 15.28 1.17 -32.69
N PHE A 232 14.80 1.18 -33.93
CA PHE A 232 15.36 0.41 -35.05
C PHE A 232 15.28 1.32 -36.27
N HIS A 233 16.39 2.01 -36.55
CA HIS A 233 16.77 2.48 -37.86
C HIS A 233 18.29 2.61 -37.93
#